data_AF-A0A7L3PLX7-F1
#
_entry.id   AF-A0A7L3PLX7-F1
#
_cell.length_a   1.000
_cell.length_b   1.000
_cell.length_c   1.000
_cell.angle_alpha   90.00
_cell.angle_beta   90.00
_cell.angle_gamma   90.00
#
_symmetry.space_group_name_H-M   'P 1'
#
loop_
_entity.id
_entity.type
_entity.pdbx_description
1 polymer ?
#
loop_
_entity_poly.entity_id
_entity_poly.type
_entity_poly.pdbx_seq_one_letter_code
_entity_poly.pdbx_strand_id
1 'polypeptide(L)'
;MTRRVYLVVLLLCLRFMRPLASGIFMDKLASKKLCADDDCVYTISLARAEEDYNASDCRFINIKKGQLIYVYSKLVKEKGSGEFWAGSV
;
A
#
# COMPACT_ATOMS: atom_id res chain seq x y z
N MET A 1 15.63 -13.98 -49.52
CA MET A 1 16.56 -13.55 -48.44
C MET A 1 15.91 -12.53 -47.50
N THR A 2 15.29 -11.48 -48.04
CA THR A 2 14.57 -10.40 -47.33
C THR A 2 13.49 -10.86 -46.35
N ARG A 3 12.61 -11.81 -46.71
CA ARG A 3 11.52 -12.28 -45.81
C ARG A 3 12.01 -12.93 -44.51
N ARG A 4 13.15 -13.62 -44.53
CA ARG A 4 13.75 -14.22 -43.33
C ARG A 4 14.34 -13.15 -42.42
N VAL A 5 14.95 -12.11 -42.99
CA VAL A 5 15.51 -10.98 -42.23
C VAL A 5 14.40 -10.21 -41.52
N TYR A 6 13.28 -9.92 -42.19
CA TYR A 6 12.12 -9.27 -41.55
C TYR A 6 11.53 -10.10 -40.41
N LEU A 7 11.43 -11.42 -40.58
CA LEU A 7 10.95 -12.32 -39.53
C LEU A 7 11.88 -12.32 -38.31
N VAL A 8 13.19 -12.32 -38.53
CA VAL A 8 14.19 -12.23 -37.45
C VAL A 8 14.10 -10.89 -36.72
N VAL A 9 13.98 -9.77 -37.45
CA VAL A 9 13.84 -8.44 -36.86
C VAL A 9 12.54 -8.33 -36.06
N LEU A 10 11.42 -8.85 -36.59
CA LEU A 10 10.13 -8.88 -35.89
C LEU A 10 10.21 -9.67 -34.58
N LEU A 11 10.85 -10.85 -34.61
CA LEU A 11 11.04 -11.70 -33.42
C LEU A 11 11.95 -11.05 -32.37
N LEU A 12 12.96 -10.28 -32.79
CA LEU A 12 13.83 -9.50 -31.89
C LEU A 12 13.07 -8.33 -31.24
N CYS A 13 12.24 -7.60 -32.00
CA CYS A 13 11.40 -6.52 -31.47
C CYS A 13 10.38 -7.04 -30.44
N LEU A 14 9.76 -8.20 -30.69
CA LEU A 14 8.82 -8.84 -29.76
C LEU A 14 9.48 -9.30 -28.45
N ARG A 15 10.78 -9.59 -28.44
CA ARG A 15 11.55 -9.91 -27.23
C ARG A 15 11.91 -8.66 -26.42
N PHE A 16 12.09 -7.52 -27.08
CA PHE A 16 12.47 -6.25 -26.45
C PHE A 16 11.29 -5.52 -25.77
N MET A 17 10.05 -5.81 -26.20
CA MET A 17 8.83 -5.15 -25.70
C MET A 17 8.19 -5.82 -24.48
N ARG A 18 8.93 -6.61 -23.69
CA ARG A 18 8.40 -7.11 -22.42
C ARG A 18 8.74 -6.11 -21.32
N PRO A 19 7.78 -5.29 -20.83
CA PRO A 19 8.04 -4.48 -19.65
C PRO A 19 8.23 -5.45 -18.48
N LEU A 20 9.45 -5.51 -17.95
CA LEU A 20 9.72 -6.23 -16.71
C LEU A 20 9.21 -5.35 -15.55
N ALA A 21 7.90 -5.33 -15.36
CA ALA A 21 7.29 -4.77 -14.17
C ALA A 21 7.49 -5.76 -13.01
N SER A 22 8.68 -5.76 -12.41
CA SER A 22 8.91 -6.47 -11.16
C SER A 22 8.35 -5.63 -10.02
N GLY A 23 7.10 -5.87 -9.64
CA GLY A 23 6.57 -5.36 -8.38
C GLY A 23 7.27 -6.05 -7.22
N ILE A 24 7.78 -5.27 -6.26
CA ILE A 24 8.27 -5.84 -4.99
C ILE A 24 7.03 -6.16 -4.15
N PHE A 25 6.85 -7.42 -3.78
CA PHE A 25 5.77 -7.82 -2.87
C PHE A 25 6.11 -7.32 -1.47
N MET A 26 5.26 -6.44 -0.93
CA MET A 26 5.39 -5.94 0.45
C MET A 26 4.59 -6.84 1.40
N ASP A 27 5.20 -7.20 2.52
CA ASP A 27 4.50 -7.95 3.56
C ASP A 27 3.40 -7.12 4.22
N LYS A 28 2.39 -7.83 4.74
CA LYS A 28 1.29 -7.24 5.51
C LYS A 28 1.84 -6.62 6.79
N LEU A 29 1.30 -5.47 7.19
CA LEU A 29 1.65 -4.83 8.46
C LEU A 29 1.16 -5.64 9.68
N ALA A 30 0.08 -6.39 9.53
CA ALA A 30 -0.45 -7.34 10.50
C ALA A 30 -1.37 -8.38 9.81
N SER A 31 -1.51 -9.56 10.42
CA SER A 31 -2.45 -10.61 10.00
C SER A 31 -3.89 -10.37 10.44
N LYS A 32 -4.09 -9.58 11.51
CA LYS A 32 -5.41 -9.33 12.12
C LYS A 32 -5.63 -7.84 12.38
N LYS A 33 -6.89 -7.43 12.36
CA LYS A 33 -7.36 -6.08 12.68
C LYS A 33 -8.60 -6.15 13.56
N LEU A 34 -8.79 -5.12 14.37
CA LEU A 34 -10.00 -4.86 15.15
C LEU A 34 -10.80 -3.76 14.44
N CYS A 35 -12.10 -3.99 14.25
CA CYS A 35 -13.03 -3.10 13.58
C CYS A 35 -14.29 -2.88 14.44
N ALA A 36 -15.05 -1.84 14.15
CA ALA A 36 -16.35 -1.59 14.81
C ALA A 36 -17.44 -2.54 14.28
N ASP A 37 -17.29 -3.01 13.04
CA ASP A 37 -18.17 -3.90 12.30
C ASP A 37 -17.34 -4.85 11.42
N ASP A 38 -17.96 -5.90 10.88
CA ASP A 38 -17.27 -6.94 10.10
C ASP A 38 -16.64 -6.42 8.79
N ASP A 39 -17.22 -5.37 8.20
CA ASP A 39 -16.74 -4.76 6.96
C ASP A 39 -15.80 -3.57 7.21
N CYS A 40 -15.59 -3.18 8.48
CA CYS A 40 -14.79 -2.04 8.92
C CYS A 40 -15.21 -0.71 8.28
N VAL A 41 -16.52 -0.54 8.03
CA VAL A 41 -17.08 0.66 7.40
C VAL A 41 -17.30 1.77 8.42
N TYR A 42 -17.60 1.41 9.67
CA TYR A 42 -17.86 2.37 10.73
C TYR A 42 -16.59 2.75 11.50
N THR A 43 -16.56 3.99 11.95
CA THR A 43 -15.45 4.53 12.73
C THR A 43 -15.48 3.99 14.15
N ILE A 44 -14.35 3.47 14.62
CA ILE A 44 -14.15 3.07 16.03
C ILE A 44 -14.06 4.31 16.93
N SER A 45 -13.33 5.33 16.47
CA SER A 45 -13.04 6.51 17.28
C SER A 45 -12.57 7.69 16.43
N LEU A 46 -12.73 8.90 16.95
CA LEU A 46 -12.11 10.12 16.44
C LEU A 46 -10.90 10.47 17.31
N ALA A 47 -9.71 10.55 16.71
CA ALA A 47 -8.47 10.93 17.38
C ALA A 47 -8.01 12.32 16.92
N ARG A 48 -7.15 12.96 17.72
CA ARG A 48 -6.45 14.19 17.34
C ARG A 48 -4.96 13.91 17.26
N ALA A 49 -4.33 14.34 16.18
CA ALA A 49 -2.88 14.22 16.00
C ALA A 49 -2.13 15.13 16.99
N GLU A 50 -1.19 14.57 17.76
CA GLU A 50 -0.34 15.34 18.68
C GLU A 50 0.91 15.92 17.99
N GLU A 51 1.33 15.28 16.90
CA GLU A 51 2.55 15.59 16.16
C GLU A 51 2.32 15.48 14.65
N ASP A 52 3.25 16.04 13.88
CA ASP A 52 3.32 15.85 12.44
C ASP A 52 3.90 14.46 12.13
N TYR A 53 3.35 13.78 11.12
CA TYR A 53 3.88 12.53 10.60
C TYR A 53 3.92 12.58 9.07
N ASN A 54 5.10 12.35 8.49
CA ASN A 54 5.28 12.23 7.05
C ASN A 54 5.33 10.75 6.67
N ALA A 55 4.43 10.33 5.79
CA ALA A 55 4.30 8.96 5.32
C ALA A 55 5.57 8.51 4.59
N SER A 56 6.12 7.37 4.99
CA SER A 56 7.30 6.77 4.36
C SER A 56 7.00 6.11 3.02
N ASP A 57 5.78 5.58 2.87
CA ASP A 57 5.27 4.97 1.64
C ASP A 57 3.75 5.19 1.51
N CYS A 58 3.17 4.75 0.40
CA CYS A 58 1.77 4.98 0.06
C CYS A 58 0.74 4.26 0.97
N ARG A 59 1.17 3.36 1.85
CA ARG A 59 0.28 2.69 2.82
C ARG A 59 -0.05 3.59 4.00
N PHE A 60 0.78 4.60 4.24
CA PHE A 60 0.61 5.53 5.35
C PHE A 60 0.05 6.88 4.84
N ILE A 61 -0.69 7.56 5.71
CA ILE A 61 -1.22 8.91 5.43
C ILE A 61 -0.35 9.96 6.09
N ASN A 62 -0.17 11.10 5.42
CA ASN A 62 0.47 12.26 6.03
C ASN A 62 -0.49 12.87 7.07
N ILE A 63 0.04 13.22 8.23
CA ILE A 63 -0.70 13.80 9.34
C ILE A 63 -0.01 15.07 9.79
N LYS A 64 -0.79 16.10 10.09
CA LYS A 64 -0.36 17.34 10.73
C LYS A 64 -0.91 17.43 12.14
N LYS A 65 -0.11 17.98 13.05
CA LYS A 65 -0.51 18.24 14.42
C LYS A 65 -1.83 19.00 14.47
N GLY A 66 -2.74 18.52 15.31
CA GLY A 66 -4.09 19.07 15.50
C GLY A 66 -5.15 18.53 14.54
N GLN A 67 -4.78 17.80 13.48
CA GLN A 67 -5.76 17.18 12.59
C GLN A 67 -6.60 16.13 13.33
N LEU A 68 -7.87 16.04 12.97
CA LEU A 68 -8.77 15.01 13.45
C LEU A 68 -8.67 13.80 12.53
N ILE A 69 -8.70 12.61 13.11
CA ILE A 69 -8.48 11.34 12.41
C ILE A 69 -9.62 10.41 12.76
N TYR A 70 -10.39 10.02 11.76
CA TYR A 70 -11.37 8.95 11.86
C TYR A 70 -10.65 7.60 11.79
N VAL A 71 -10.69 6.82 12.86
CA VAL A 71 -10.04 5.50 12.92
C VAL A 71 -11.09 4.43 12.64
N TYR A 72 -10.92 3.67 11.56
CA TYR A 72 -11.83 2.57 11.17
C TYR A 72 -11.35 1.20 11.66
N SER A 73 -10.04 1.00 11.74
CA SER A 73 -9.49 -0.25 12.27
C SER A 73 -8.16 -0.07 13.00
N LYS A 74 -7.91 -0.92 13.99
CA LYS A 74 -6.63 -1.00 14.71
C LYS A 74 -5.98 -2.34 14.41
N LEU A 75 -4.74 -2.33 13.92
CA LEU A 75 -4.02 -3.57 13.58
C LEU A 75 -3.54 -4.26 14.86
N VAL A 76 -3.67 -5.59 14.91
CA VAL A 76 -3.16 -6.37 16.05
C VAL A 76 -1.65 -6.45 15.93
N LYS A 77 -0.94 -5.98 16.95
CA LYS A 77 0.52 -5.99 17.00
C LYS A 77 1.07 -7.41 16.93
N GLU A 78 1.98 -7.65 16.00
CA GLU A 78 2.76 -8.87 15.88
C GLU A 78 4.18 -8.69 16.42
N LYS A 79 4.84 -9.80 16.78
CA LYS A 79 6.18 -9.75 17.37
C LYS A 79 7.17 -9.13 16.37
N GLY A 80 7.77 -7.99 16.75
CA GLY A 80 8.71 -7.24 15.90
C GLY A 80 8.05 -6.23 14.95
N SER A 81 6.72 -6.09 14.97
CA SER A 81 5.99 -5.06 14.22
C SER A 81 5.66 -3.83 15.08
N GLY A 82 5.43 -2.70 14.41
CA GLY A 82 4.91 -1.49 15.03
C GLY A 82 3.42 -1.57 15.38
N GLU A 83 2.93 -0.53 16.04
CA GLU A 83 1.50 -0.36 16.31
C GLU A 83 0.88 0.52 15.21
N PHE A 84 -0.14 -0.01 14.53
CA PHE A 84 -0.71 0.61 13.34
C PHE A 84 -2.23 0.64 13.39
N TRP A 85 -2.81 1.56 12.63
CA TRP A 85 -4.26 1.73 12.46
C TRP A 85 -4.57 2.20 11.04
N ALA A 86 -5.81 2.02 10.59
CA ALA A 86 -6.29 2.53 9.33
C ALA A 86 -7.38 3.58 9.58
N GLY A 87 -7.27 4.71 8.89
CA GLY A 87 -8.11 5.88 9.12
C GLY A 87 -8.03 6.91 8.01
N SER A 88 -8.77 8.00 8.17
CA SER A 88 -8.74 9.17 7.29
C SER A 88 -8.72 10.45 8.11
N VAL A 89 -8.06 11.48 7.57
CA VAL A 89 -8.11 12.87 8.07
C VAL A 89 -9.27 13.61 7.42
#